data_AF-A0A392QHH6-F1
#
_entry.id   AF-A0A392QHH6-F1
#
_cell.length_a   1.000
_cell.length_b   1.000
_cell.length_c   1.000
_cell.angle_alpha   90.00
_cell.angle_beta   90.00
_cell.angle_gamma   90.00
#
_symmetry.space_group_name_H-M   'P 1'
#
loop_
_entity.id
_entity.type
_entity.pdbx_description
1 polymer ?
#
loop_
_entity_poly.entity_id
_entity_poly.type
_entity_poly.pdbx_seq_one_letter_code
_entity_poly.pdbx_strand_id
1 'polypeptide(L)' 'SDSKVALGDFDEPDIVPWNLRNRWGNCLMLGLNICHSHIYREGNSCADRLANHGHSLDSFMWWDTAPTVCERSS' A
#
# COMPACT_ATOMS: atom_id res chain seq x y z
N SER A 1 2.36 -7.59 0.08
CA SER A 1 2.92 -6.53 0.92
C SER A 1 4.23 -7.01 1.53
N ASP A 2 5.24 -6.15 1.63
CA ASP A 2 6.46 -6.40 2.40
C ASP A 2 6.31 -5.97 3.88
N SER A 3 5.24 -5.23 4.21
CA SER A 3 4.88 -4.88 5.59
C SER A 3 4.17 -6.05 6.28
N LYS A 4 4.86 -6.67 7.25
CA LYS A 4 4.29 -7.71 8.11
C LYS A 4 3.17 -7.21 9.02
N VAL A 5 3.25 -5.95 9.46
CA VAL A 5 2.20 -5.34 10.29
C VAL A 5 0.89 -5.27 9.50
N ALA A 6 0.95 -4.75 8.26
CA ALA A 6 -0.23 -4.65 7.41
C ALA A 6 -0.83 -6.02 7.05
N LEU A 7 -0.01 -7.08 6.98
CA LEU A 7 -0.51 -8.44 6.80
C LEU A 7 -1.17 -8.96 8.08
N GLY A 8 -0.54 -8.73 9.23
CA GLY A 8 -1.11 -9.10 10.53
C GLY A 8 -2.42 -8.39 10.85
N ASP A 9 -2.62 -7.16 10.39
CA ASP A 9 -3.88 -6.42 10.54
C ASP A 9 -5.07 -7.13 9.84
N PHE A 10 -4.81 -7.90 8.78
CA PHE A 10 -5.84 -8.73 8.13
C PHE A 10 -6.12 -10.03 8.88
N ASP A 11 -5.10 -10.62 9.53
CA ASP A 11 -5.22 -11.85 10.29
C ASP A 11 -5.81 -11.61 11.70
N GLU A 12 -5.45 -10.49 12.33
CA GLU A 12 -5.86 -10.08 13.68
C GLU A 12 -6.35 -8.61 13.67
N PRO A 13 -7.64 -8.35 13.40
CA PRO A 13 -8.17 -6.99 13.26
C PRO A 13 -8.10 -6.13 14.54
N ASP A 14 -7.86 -6.75 15.69
CA ASP A 14 -7.77 -6.04 16.98
C ASP A 14 -6.46 -5.28 17.18
N ILE A 15 -5.41 -5.63 16.43
CA ILE A 15 -4.13 -4.90 16.46
C ILE A 15 -4.12 -3.67 15.54
N VAL A 16 -5.15 -3.48 14.72
CA VAL A 16 -5.29 -2.31 13.85
C VAL A 16 -5.29 -1.03 14.71
N PRO A 17 -4.38 -0.08 14.45
CA PRO A 17 -4.32 1.17 15.19
C PRO A 17 -5.66 1.90 15.22
N TRP A 18 -6.04 2.44 16.38
CA TRP A 18 -7.34 3.08 16.60
C TRP A 18 -7.63 4.21 15.59
N ASN A 19 -6.59 4.95 15.18
CA ASN A 19 -6.69 6.03 14.20
C ASN A 19 -6.94 5.55 12.76
N LEU A 20 -6.71 4.26 12.48
CA LEU A 20 -6.95 3.63 11.18
C LEU A 20 -8.22 2.75 11.14
N ARG A 21 -8.73 2.35 12.31
CA ARG A 21 -9.83 1.37 12.45
C ARG A 21 -11.10 1.74 11.66
N ASN A 22 -11.48 3.02 11.63
CA ASN A 22 -12.62 3.50 10.84
C ASN A 22 -12.38 3.39 9.33
N ARG A 23 -11.20 3.77 8.84
CA ARG A 23 -10.86 3.68 7.42
C ARG A 23 -10.79 2.22 6.98
N TRP A 24 -10.19 1.38 7.82
CA TRP A 24 -10.12 -0.06 7.63
C TRP A 24 -11.50 -0.70 7.52
N GLY A 25 -12.38 -0.46 8.50
CA GLY A 25 -13.75 -0.97 8.49
C GLY A 25 -14.53 -0.53 7.25
N ASN A 26 -14.44 0.74 6.87
CA ASN A 26 -15.06 1.25 5.65
C ASN A 26 -14.58 0.51 4.39
N CYS A 27 -13.28 0.24 4.26
CA CYS A 27 -12.73 -0.52 3.14
C CYS A 27 -13.29 -1.95 3.08
N LEU A 28 -13.40 -2.62 4.23
CA LEU A 28 -13.96 -3.97 4.31
C LEU A 28 -15.45 -4.00 3.94
N MET A 29 -16.21 -2.95 4.28
CA MET A 29 -17.63 -2.84 3.94
C MET A 29 -17.89 -2.59 2.45
N LEU A 30 -16.87 -2.28 1.63
CA LEU A 30 -17.03 -2.10 0.19
C LEU A 30 -17.33 -3.41 -0.58
N GLY A 31 -17.36 -4.56 0.12
CA GLY A 31 -17.61 -5.86 -0.52
C GLY A 31 -16.44 -6.32 -1.41
N LEU A 32 -15.24 -5.81 -1.15
CA LEU A 32 -14.04 -6.17 -1.89
C LEU A 32 -13.58 -7.57 -1.51
N ASN A 33 -13.23 -8.39 -2.51
CA ASN A 33 -12.49 -9.62 -2.25
C ASN A 33 -11.01 -9.28 -2.12
N ILE A 34 -10.47 -9.31 -0.90
CA ILE A 34 -9.11 -8.89 -0.60
C ILE A 34 -8.21 -10.12 -0.49
N CYS A 35 -7.24 -10.23 -1.38
CA CYS A 35 -6.16 -11.22 -1.30
C CYS A 35 -4.88 -10.51 -0.82
N HIS A 36 -4.33 -10.92 0.32
CA HIS A 36 -3.07 -10.41 0.83
C HIS A 36 -2.02 -11.52 0.92
N SER A 37 -0.78 -11.21 0.56
CA SER A 37 0.35 -12.13 0.64
C SER A 37 1.64 -11.38 0.98
N HIS A 38 2.60 -12.11 1.52
CA HIS A 38 3.94 -11.57 1.73
C HIS A 38 4.71 -11.51 0.40
N ILE A 39 5.20 -10.33 0.05
CA ILE A 39 5.99 -10.10 -1.16
C ILE A 39 7.36 -9.58 -0.70
N TYR A 40 8.44 -10.19 -1.20
CA TYR A 40 9.80 -9.70 -0.93
C TYR A 40 10.02 -8.34 -1.59
N ARG A 41 10.82 -7.48 -0.94
CA ARG A 41 11.09 -6.07 -1.31
C ARG A 41 11.29 -5.84 -2.82
N GLU A 42 12.02 -6.71 -3.51
CA GLU A 42 12.27 -6.58 -4.94
C GLU A 42 10.97 -6.57 -5.78
N GLY A 43 9.99 -7.39 -5.39
CA GLY A 43 8.66 -7.44 -6.00
C GLY A 43 7.75 -6.27 -5.62
N ASN A 44 8.10 -5.50 -4.58
CA ASN A 44 7.39 -4.29 -4.15
C ASN A 44 8.07 -2.98 -4.58
N SER A 45 9.20 -3.07 -5.31
CA SER A 45 10.10 -1.94 -5.57
C SER A 45 9.44 -0.73 -6.25
N CYS A 46 8.54 -0.91 -7.22
CA CYS A 46 7.81 0.22 -7.82
C CYS A 46 6.84 0.88 -6.82
N ALA A 47 6.12 0.10 -6.01
CA ALA A 47 5.22 0.64 -5.00
C ALA A 47 5.99 1.47 -3.96
N ASP A 48 7.14 0.97 -3.48
CA ASP A 48 8.00 1.71 -2.56
C ASP A 48 8.51 3.02 -3.16
N ARG A 49 8.98 2.98 -4.41
CA ARG A 49 9.46 4.17 -5.12
C ARG A 49 8.36 5.19 -5.35
N LEU A 50 7.16 4.74 -5.69
CA LEU A 50 6.01 5.62 -5.88
C LEU A 50 5.55 6.24 -4.56
N ALA A 51 5.51 5.47 -3.47
CA ALA A 51 5.17 5.97 -2.14
C ALA A 51 6.18 7.02 -1.66
N ASN A 52 7.49 6.77 -1.86
CA ASN A 52 8.55 7.72 -1.54
C ASN A 52 8.48 8.98 -2.41
N HIS A 53 8.19 8.85 -3.70
CA HIS A 53 8.02 9.99 -4.59
C HIS A 53 6.78 10.81 -4.20
N GLY A 54 5.65 10.15 -3.93
CA GLY A 54 4.41 10.80 -3.49
C GLY A 54 4.57 11.53 -2.15
N HIS A 55 5.39 11.02 -1.23
CA HIS A 55 5.71 11.70 0.02
C HIS A 55 6.42 13.06 -0.19
N SER A 56 7.14 13.22 -1.31
CA SER A 56 7.83 14.46 -1.66
C SER A 56 6.96 15.48 -2.42
N LEU A 57 5.71 15.12 -2.76
CA LEU A 57 4.78 15.98 -3.48
C LEU A 57 3.82 16.66 -2.49
N ASP A 58 3.66 17.98 -2.60
CA ASP A 58 2.72 18.76 -1.79
C ASP A 58 1.25 18.63 -2.26
N SER A 59 1.02 17.94 -3.38
CA SER A 59 -0.29 17.81 -4.01
C SER A 59 -0.55 16.39 -4.48
N PHE A 60 -1.83 16.01 -4.53
CA PHE A 60 -2.24 14.78 -5.20
C PHE A 60 -1.92 14.83 -6.69
N MET A 61 -1.20 13.82 -7.17
CA MET A 61 -0.81 13.67 -8.56
C MET A 61 -1.38 12.36 -9.12
N TRP A 62 -1.92 12.42 -10.33
CA TRP A 62 -2.36 11.26 -11.08
C TRP A 62 -1.47 11.10 -12.31
N TRP A 63 -1.05 9.88 -12.59
CA TRP A 63 -0.26 9.57 -13.78
C TRP A 63 -1.05 8.68 -14.72
N ASP A 64 -1.21 9.10 -15.98
CA ASP A 64 -1.87 8.29 -17.02
C ASP A 64 -0.99 7.12 -17.51
N THR A 65 0.32 7.22 -17.28
CA THR A 65 1.33 6.20 -17.59
C THR A 65 2.24 5.95 -16.40
N ALA A 66 2.88 4.79 -16.33
CA ALA A 66 3.79 4.48 -15.23
C ALA A 66 4.93 5.53 -15.19
N PRO A 67 5.14 6.22 -14.06
CA PRO A 67 6.20 7.22 -13.95
C PRO A 67 7.58 6.55 -14.04
N THR A 68 8.55 7.28 -14.62
CA THR A 68 9.93 6.79 -14.82
C THR A 68 10.63 6.38 -13.52
N VAL A 69 10.16 6.86 -12.37
CA VAL A 69 10.61 6.41 -11.05
C VAL A 69 10.42 4.89 -10.86
N CYS A 70 9.41 4.29 -11.50
CA CYS A 70 9.16 2.85 -11.48
C CYS A 70 9.95 2.07 -12.55
N GLU A 71 10.64 2.73 -13.47
CA GLU A 71 11.45 2.04 -14.48
C GLU A 71 12.69 1.42 -13.82
N ARG A 72 13.01 0.18 -14.20
CA ARG A 72 14.27 -0.45 -13.81
C ARG A 72 15.37 0.29 -14.58
N SER A 73 16.35 0.83 -13.85
CA SER A 73 17.63 1.24 -14.44
C SER A 73 18.18 0.04 -15.21
N SER A 74 18.21 0.17 -16.54
CA SER A 74 18.79 -0.82 -17.46
C SER A 74 20.30 -0.88 -17.31
#